data_AF-A0AAV4AL51-F1
#
_entry.id   AF-A0AAV4AL51-F1
#
_cell.length_a   1.000
_cell.length_b   1.000
_cell.length_c   1.000
_cell.angle_alpha   90.00
_cell.angle_beta   90.00
_cell.angle_gamma   90.00
#
_symmetry.space_group_name_H-M   'P 1'
#
loop_
_entity.id
_entity.type
_entity.pdbx_description
1 polymer ?
#
loop_
_entity_poly.entity_id
_entity_poly.type
_entity_poly.pdbx_seq_one_letter_code
_entity_poly.pdbx_strand_id
1 'polypeptide(L)'
;FLKTDLEEYVAKTWPDGIVRLVRTEERSGLIRAKIAGAKAAEGEVLIFLDSHCEANVGWIEPLVGRIAEERRTVLCPIIDAIDDYTLEYSGNGGYQIGGFTWSLHFTWQDGSPRPPHSSQYILPIR
;
A
#
# COMPACT_ATOMS: atom_id res chain seq x y z
N PHE A 1 -19.41 -12.41 -5.37
CA PHE A 1 -19.61 -11.26 -4.48
C PHE A 1 -19.40 -9.99 -5.31
N LEU A 2 -20.28 -8.99 -5.15
CA LEU A 2 -20.46 -7.73 -5.89
C LEU A 2 -20.60 -7.79 -7.43
N LYS A 3 -19.78 -8.56 -8.16
CA LYS A 3 -19.90 -8.80 -9.63
C LYS A 3 -20.31 -7.53 -10.41
N THR A 4 -21.50 -7.54 -11.01
CA THR A 4 -22.06 -6.47 -11.83
C THR A 4 -22.22 -5.15 -11.07
N ASP A 5 -22.65 -5.19 -9.81
CA ASP A 5 -22.87 -3.97 -9.01
C ASP A 5 -21.59 -3.14 -8.87
N LEU A 6 -20.43 -3.81 -8.71
CA LEU A 6 -19.13 -3.14 -8.65
C LEU A 6 -18.72 -2.57 -10.01
N GLU A 7 -19.00 -3.29 -11.09
CA GLU A 7 -18.69 -2.85 -12.45
C GLU A 7 -19.49 -1.59 -12.82
N GLU A 8 -20.79 -1.59 -12.50
CA GLU A 8 -21.67 -0.45 -12.69
C GLU A 8 -21.24 0.74 -11.83
N TYR A 9 -20.89 0.51 -10.56
CA TYR A 9 -20.42 1.56 -9.66
C TYR A 9 -19.11 2.20 -10.15
N VAL A 10 -18.14 1.40 -10.59
CA VAL A 10 -16.86 1.90 -11.12
C VAL A 10 -17.09 2.70 -12.40
N ALA A 11 -17.87 2.16 -13.35
CA ALA A 11 -18.16 2.83 -14.62
C ALA A 11 -18.89 4.16 -14.43
N LYS A 12 -19.81 4.23 -13.45
CA LYS A 12 -20.54 5.46 -13.12
C LYS A 12 -19.66 6.50 -12.42
N THR A 13 -18.79 6.07 -11.51
CA THR A 13 -17.97 6.97 -10.68
C THR A 13 -16.75 7.50 -11.43
N TRP A 14 -16.12 6.67 -12.26
CA TRP A 14 -14.93 7.01 -13.06
C TRP A 14 -15.15 6.73 -14.56
N PRO A 15 -16.00 7.53 -15.23
CA PRO A 15 -16.33 7.33 -16.64
C PRO A 15 -15.15 7.61 -17.59
N ASP A 16 -14.12 8.29 -17.11
CA ASP A 16 -12.85 8.52 -17.82
C ASP A 16 -11.93 7.29 -17.84
N GLY A 17 -12.26 6.25 -17.07
CA GLY A 17 -11.52 5.00 -17.03
C GLY A 17 -10.27 5.03 -16.14
N ILE A 18 -10.11 6.03 -15.27
CA ILE A 18 -8.95 6.08 -14.35
C ILE A 18 -8.95 4.91 -13.35
N VAL A 19 -10.14 4.44 -12.95
CA VAL A 19 -10.32 3.20 -12.18
C VAL A 19 -10.83 2.10 -13.10
N ARG A 20 -10.12 0.97 -13.15
CA ARG A 20 -10.47 -0.18 -13.99
C ARG A 20 -10.52 -1.45 -13.16
N LEU A 21 -11.46 -2.33 -13.49
CA LEU A 21 -11.60 -3.63 -12.85
C LEU A 21 -11.03 -4.74 -13.74
N VAL A 22 -10.03 -5.45 -13.25
CA VAL A 22 -9.44 -6.62 -13.93
C VAL A 22 -9.95 -7.89 -13.27
N ARG A 23 -10.64 -8.74 -14.03
CA ARG A 23 -11.20 -10.02 -13.54
C ARG A 23 -10.29 -11.17 -13.94
N THR A 24 -9.99 -12.06 -13.00
CA THR A 24 -9.40 -13.38 -13.30
C THR A 24 -10.52 -14.40 -13.52
N GLU A 25 -10.32 -15.34 -14.44
CA GLU A 25 -11.32 -16.38 -14.76
C GLU A 25 -11.56 -17.33 -13.59
N GLU A 26 -10.54 -17.55 -12.76
CA GLU A 26 -10.57 -18.44 -11.60
C GLU A 26 -9.92 -17.79 -10.37
N ARG A 27 -10.03 -18.45 -9.21
CA ARG A 27 -9.40 -18.01 -7.96
C ARG A 27 -7.89 -18.26 -8.02
N SER A 28 -7.14 -17.28 -8.53
CA SER A 28 -5.70 -17.41 -8.76
C SER A 28 -4.81 -17.09 -7.55
N GLY A 29 -5.37 -16.53 -6.46
CA GLY A 29 -4.63 -16.10 -5.27
C GLY A 29 -3.89 -14.77 -5.44
N LEU A 30 -3.37 -14.23 -4.31
CA LEU A 30 -2.82 -12.87 -4.22
C LEU A 30 -1.69 -12.60 -5.22
N ILE A 31 -0.74 -13.52 -5.33
CA ILE A 31 0.46 -13.34 -6.17
C ILE A 31 0.06 -13.18 -7.65
N ARG A 32 -0.76 -14.10 -8.17
CA ARG A 32 -1.19 -14.05 -9.58
C ARG A 32 -2.11 -12.85 -9.85
N ALA A 33 -2.94 -12.46 -8.88
CA ALA A 33 -3.75 -11.24 -8.99
C ALA A 33 -2.88 -9.98 -9.10
N LYS A 34 -1.81 -9.86 -8.27
CA LYS A 34 -0.85 -8.75 -8.36
C LYS A 34 -0.15 -8.72 -9.72
N ILE A 35 0.25 -9.88 -10.27
CA ILE A 35 0.86 -9.97 -11.60
C ILE A 35 -0.14 -9.57 -12.70
N ALA A 36 -1.40 -10.00 -12.62
CA ALA A 36 -2.43 -9.62 -13.59
C ALA A 36 -2.67 -8.09 -13.58
N GLY A 37 -2.76 -7.49 -12.39
CA GLY A 37 -2.85 -6.03 -12.24
C GLY A 37 -1.62 -5.32 -12.81
N ALA A 38 -0.42 -5.80 -12.51
CA ALA A 38 0.83 -5.23 -13.03
C ALA A 38 0.93 -5.26 -14.57
N LYS A 39 0.43 -6.33 -15.21
CA LYS A 39 0.38 -6.44 -16.68
C LYS A 39 -0.64 -5.50 -17.32
N ALA A 40 -1.72 -5.17 -16.62
CA ALA A 40 -2.76 -4.27 -17.10
C ALA A 40 -2.46 -2.79 -16.82
N ALA A 41 -1.58 -2.51 -15.86
CA ALA A 41 -1.18 -1.15 -15.52
C ALA A 41 -0.32 -0.51 -16.63
N GLU A 42 -0.52 0.79 -16.85
CA GLU A 42 0.15 1.57 -17.90
C GLU A 42 1.10 2.64 -17.32
N GLY A 43 1.10 2.81 -16.00
CA GLY A 43 1.93 3.80 -15.32
C GLY A 43 3.41 3.42 -15.24
N GLU A 44 4.27 4.43 -15.07
CA GLU A 44 5.73 4.24 -14.96
C GLU A 44 6.15 3.58 -13.63
N VAL A 45 5.32 3.71 -12.59
CA VAL A 45 5.54 3.15 -11.25
C VAL A 45 4.33 2.33 -10.85
N LEU A 46 4.57 1.12 -10.34
CA LEU A 46 3.54 0.26 -9.76
C LEU A 46 3.47 0.46 -8.25
N ILE A 47 2.28 0.79 -7.75
CA ILE A 47 2.00 0.89 -6.32
C ILE A 47 0.94 -0.15 -5.98
N PHE A 48 1.26 -1.02 -5.01
CA PHE A 48 0.34 -2.05 -4.54
C PHE A 48 -0.24 -1.64 -3.19
N LEU A 49 -1.56 -1.56 -3.12
CA LEU A 49 -2.32 -1.34 -1.89
C LEU A 49 -3.22 -2.54 -1.63
N ASP A 50 -3.47 -2.84 -0.36
CA ASP A 50 -4.50 -3.79 0.01
C ASP A 50 -5.88 -3.13 -0.08
N SER A 51 -6.94 -3.93 -0.25
CA SER A 51 -8.30 -3.43 -0.49
C SER A 51 -8.96 -2.76 0.73
N HIS A 52 -8.23 -2.65 1.83
CA HIS A 52 -8.68 -2.18 3.13
C HIS A 52 -7.64 -1.21 3.74
N CYS A 53 -6.97 -0.44 2.89
CA CYS A 53 -6.06 0.63 3.30
C CYS A 53 -6.71 2.00 3.16
N GLU A 54 -6.31 2.91 4.03
CA GLU A 54 -6.55 4.36 3.89
C GLU A 54 -5.20 5.06 3.74
N ALA A 55 -5.10 5.99 2.79
CA ALA A 55 -3.85 6.67 2.48
C ALA A 55 -3.77 8.04 3.16
N ASN A 56 -2.65 8.33 3.81
CA ASN A 56 -2.39 9.63 4.46
C ASN A 56 -2.18 10.77 3.44
N VAL A 57 -2.30 12.03 3.88
CA VAL A 57 -2.00 13.18 3.02
C VAL A 57 -0.52 13.16 2.65
N GLY A 58 -0.21 13.38 1.38
CA GLY A 58 1.17 13.47 0.89
C GLY A 58 1.93 12.15 0.92
N TRP A 59 1.23 11.02 0.97
CA TRP A 59 1.87 9.70 1.10
C TRP A 59 2.65 9.27 -0.15
N ILE A 60 2.31 9.79 -1.33
CA ILE A 60 2.80 9.26 -2.61
C ILE A 60 4.03 10.00 -3.14
N GLU A 61 4.08 11.32 -2.98
CA GLU A 61 5.16 12.19 -3.44
C GLU A 61 6.55 11.78 -2.93
N PRO A 62 6.77 11.48 -1.63
CA PRO A 62 8.09 11.04 -1.16
C PRO A 62 8.49 9.68 -1.72
N LEU A 63 7.52 8.79 -2.01
CA LEU A 63 7.79 7.46 -2.57
C LEU A 63 8.20 7.57 -4.04
N VAL A 64 7.38 8.24 -4.85
CA VAL A 64 7.65 8.40 -6.29
C VAL A 64 8.87 9.27 -6.52
N GLY A 65 9.08 10.32 -5.71
CA GLY A 65 10.27 11.18 -5.78
C GLY A 65 11.56 10.38 -5.62
N ARG A 66 11.62 9.47 -4.63
CA ARG A 66 12.80 8.62 -4.42
C ARG A 66 13.02 7.61 -5.57
N ILE A 67 11.96 7.09 -6.17
CA ILE A 67 12.06 6.22 -7.36
C ILE A 67 12.53 7.01 -8.59
N ALA A 68 12.12 8.26 -8.73
CA ALA A 68 12.54 9.12 -9.82
C ALA A 68 14.06 9.40 -9.79
N GLU A 69 14.64 9.52 -8.61
CA GLU A 69 16.09 9.65 -8.42
C GLU A 69 16.87 8.36 -8.74
N GLU A 70 16.35 7.20 -8.34
CA GLU A 70 16.98 5.89 -8.58
C GLU A 70 15.91 4.83 -8.91
N ARG A 71 15.77 4.55 -10.20
CA ARG A 71 14.75 3.65 -10.77
C ARG A 71 14.85 2.20 -10.28
N ARG A 72 15.99 1.77 -9.73
CA ARG A 72 16.16 0.42 -9.16
C ARG A 72 15.68 0.31 -7.71
N THR A 73 15.17 1.39 -7.13
CA THR A 73 14.68 1.41 -5.75
C THR A 73 13.28 0.81 -5.65
N VAL A 74 13.07 -0.05 -4.65
CA VAL A 74 11.74 -0.53 -4.24
C VAL A 74 11.47 0.01 -2.84
N LEU A 75 10.30 0.62 -2.64
CA LEU A 75 9.94 1.30 -1.40
C LEU A 75 8.71 0.67 -0.76
N CYS A 76 8.66 0.80 0.57
CA CYS A 76 7.50 0.47 1.37
C CYS A 76 7.20 1.69 2.26
N PRO A 77 5.96 2.22 2.28
CA PRO A 77 5.59 3.24 3.24
C PRO A 77 5.61 2.69 4.67
N ILE A 78 5.61 3.59 5.66
CA ILE A 78 5.23 3.20 7.01
C ILE A 78 3.78 2.73 6.96
N ILE A 79 3.51 1.57 7.55
CA ILE A 79 2.18 0.99 7.62
C ILE A 79 1.69 1.16 9.05
N ASP A 80 0.74 2.06 9.22
CA ASP A 80 0.04 2.30 10.48
C ASP A 80 -1.15 1.34 10.62
N ALA A 81 -1.65 1.20 11.85
CA ALA A 81 -2.76 0.32 12.16
C ALA A 81 -4.08 1.09 12.12
N ILE A 82 -5.11 0.44 11.60
CA ILE A 82 -6.51 0.85 11.74
C ILE A 82 -7.21 -0.30 12.47
N ASP A 83 -7.87 0.00 13.58
CA ASP A 83 -8.61 -1.01 14.35
C ASP A 83 -9.77 -1.56 13.50
N ASP A 84 -9.92 -2.89 13.46
CA ASP A 84 -10.87 -3.55 12.57
C ASP A 84 -12.33 -3.45 13.05
N TYR A 85 -12.56 -3.07 14.32
CA TYR A 85 -13.89 -2.89 14.89
C TYR A 85 -14.28 -1.41 15.02
N THR A 86 -13.37 -0.56 15.48
CA THR A 86 -13.63 0.86 15.76
C THR A 86 -13.25 1.78 14.60
N LEU A 87 -12.43 1.28 13.65
CA LEU A 87 -11.79 2.09 12.61
C LEU A 87 -10.91 3.21 13.15
N GLU A 88 -10.49 3.13 14.42
CA GLU A 88 -9.56 4.09 15.00
C GLU A 88 -8.17 3.91 14.41
N TYR A 89 -7.59 5.02 13.95
CA TYR A 89 -6.23 5.08 13.45
C TYR A 89 -5.23 5.11 14.61
N SER A 90 -4.20 4.26 14.53
CA SER A 90 -3.10 4.18 15.48
C SER A 90 -1.76 4.13 14.73
N GLY A 91 -0.95 5.17 14.93
CA GLY A 91 0.39 5.22 14.36
C GLY A 91 1.29 4.13 14.93
N ASN A 92 2.18 3.56 14.11
CA ASN A 92 3.12 2.49 14.48
C ASN A 92 4.06 2.87 15.67
N GLY A 93 4.22 4.17 15.93
CA GLY A 93 4.97 4.66 17.10
C GLY A 93 6.50 4.61 16.93
N GLY A 94 7.02 4.21 15.77
CA GLY A 94 8.45 4.23 15.48
C GLY A 94 8.81 3.73 14.09
N TYR A 95 10.10 3.85 13.77
CA TYR A 95 10.67 3.29 12.54
C TYR A 95 11.01 1.82 12.78
N GLN A 96 10.44 0.93 11.98
CA GLN A 96 10.68 -0.51 12.04
C GLN A 96 11.28 -1.00 10.72
N ILE A 97 12.13 -2.03 10.82
CA ILE A 97 12.76 -2.69 9.68
C ILE A 97 12.15 -4.09 9.55
N GLY A 98 11.75 -4.45 8.33
CA GLY A 98 11.28 -5.80 8.02
C GLY A 98 12.42 -6.83 8.07
N GLY A 99 12.20 -7.94 8.75
CA GLY A 99 13.10 -9.08 8.82
C GLY A 99 12.37 -10.41 8.68
N PHE A 100 13.08 -11.51 8.88
CA PHE A 100 12.47 -12.84 8.89
C PHE A 100 13.12 -13.76 9.93
N THR A 101 12.33 -14.70 10.45
CA THR A 101 12.82 -15.79 11.32
C THR A 101 13.40 -16.94 10.49
N TRP A 102 14.14 -17.87 11.10
CA TRP A 102 14.66 -19.05 10.37
C TRP A 102 13.57 -19.97 9.80
N SER A 103 12.33 -19.87 10.29
CA SER A 103 11.16 -20.52 9.70
C SER A 103 10.54 -19.71 8.54
N LEU A 104 11.21 -18.65 8.09
CA LEU A 104 10.82 -17.74 7.01
C LEU A 104 9.53 -16.94 7.27
N HIS A 105 9.12 -16.79 8.53
CA HIS A 105 8.06 -15.85 8.88
C HIS A 105 8.59 -14.42 8.92
N PHE A 106 7.88 -13.51 8.27
CA PHE A 106 8.13 -12.07 8.37
C PHE A 106 7.99 -11.59 9.82
N THR A 107 8.84 -10.64 10.21
CA THR A 107 8.78 -9.99 11.52
C THR A 107 9.21 -8.53 11.42
N TRP A 108 8.74 -7.71 12.35
CA TRP A 108 9.19 -6.34 12.52
C TRP A 108 10.29 -6.28 13.57
N GLN A 109 11.38 -5.59 13.24
CA GLN A 109 12.46 -5.28 14.18
C GLN A 109 12.46 -3.78 14.44
N ASP A 110 12.69 -3.37 15.69
CA ASP A 110 12.86 -1.96 16.00
C ASP A 110 14.06 -1.42 15.22
N GLY A 111 13.78 -0.45 14.35
CA GLY A 111 14.77 0.20 13.51
C GLY A 111 15.37 1.43 14.16
N SER A 112 15.00 1.74 15.43
CA SER A 112 15.58 2.85 16.15
C SER A 112 17.11 2.79 16.06
N PRO A 113 17.77 3.83 15.51
CA PRO A 113 19.20 3.96 15.76
C PRO A 113 19.36 3.98 17.28
N ARG A 114 20.35 3.25 17.82
CA ARG A 114 20.81 3.53 19.18
C ARG A 114 20.97 5.07 19.28
N PRO A 115 20.33 5.75 20.25
CA PRO A 115 19.87 7.15 20.10
C PRO A 115 21.02 8.16 20.00
N PRO A 116 20.78 9.45 19.63
CA PRO A 116 19.49 10.15 19.38
C PRO A 116 19.40 11.09 18.14
N HIS A 117 18.19 11.34 17.61
CA HIS A 117 17.53 12.67 17.49
C HIS A 117 16.36 12.74 16.46
N SER A 118 15.24 13.32 16.94
CA SER A 118 14.10 14.00 16.29
C SER A 118 13.15 13.27 15.33
N SER A 119 11.94 12.97 15.83
CA SER A 119 10.72 12.68 15.07
C SER A 119 9.97 13.97 14.71
N GLN A 120 9.77 14.26 13.42
CA GLN A 120 8.97 15.41 12.95
C GLN A 120 7.96 15.10 11.82
N TYR A 121 7.72 13.84 11.44
CA TYR A 121 7.02 13.54 10.17
C TYR A 121 5.66 12.80 10.27
N ILE A 122 5.01 12.73 11.44
CA ILE A 122 3.72 12.01 11.57
C ILE A 122 2.68 12.93 12.20
N LEU A 123 1.70 13.39 11.41
CA LEU A 123 0.46 14.01 11.90
C LEU A 123 -0.74 13.37 11.18
N PRO A 124 -1.79 12.94 11.91
CA PRO A 124 -2.99 12.36 11.32
C PRO A 124 -3.86 13.41 10.61
N ILE A 125 -4.64 12.96 9.63
CA ILE A 125 -5.73 13.75 9.02
C ILE A 125 -6.91 13.75 9.99
N ARG A 126 -7.43 14.93 10.33
CA ARG A 126 -8.76 15.07 10.93
C ARG A 126 -9.83 15.13 9.85
#